data_AF-A0A3M1MRT7-F1
#
_entry.id   AF-A0A3M1MRT7-F1
#
_cell.length_a   1.000
_cell.length_b   1.000
_cell.length_c   1.000
_cell.angle_alpha   90.00
_cell.angle_beta   90.00
_cell.angle_gamma   90.00
#
_symmetry.space_group_name_H-M   'P 1'
#
loop_
_entity.id
_entity.type
_entity.pdbx_description
1 polymer ?
#
loop_
_entity_poly.entity_id
_entity_poly.type
_entity_poly.pdbx_seq_one_letter_code
_entity_poly.pdbx_strand_id
1 'polypeptide(L)'
;MVEIHEPMRILFVIETSPETMTRIMEKLPNIGRLVRNRWVQLALYDAQRNEIQLYGQDGFARYRPESHRLPQVASSVEWYRGWRDHLAPASVIPPRSV
;
A
#
# COMPACT_ATOMS: atom_id res chain seq x y z
N MET A 1 16.80 -19.98 17.79
CA MET A 1 16.46 -19.56 16.42
C MET A 1 15.28 -18.62 16.55
N VAL A 2 15.52 -17.31 16.50
CA VAL A 2 14.43 -16.32 16.42
C VAL A 2 14.18 -16.16 14.94
N GLU A 3 13.08 -16.74 14.46
CA GLU A 3 12.61 -16.51 13.11
C GLU A 3 12.02 -15.10 13.10
N ILE A 4 12.80 -14.11 12.66
CA ILE A 4 12.31 -12.75 12.43
C ILE A 4 11.60 -12.77 11.08
N HIS A 5 10.44 -13.41 11.00
CA HIS A 5 9.52 -13.10 9.91
C HIS A 5 8.78 -11.83 10.31
N GLU A 6 9.15 -10.72 9.68
CA GLU A 6 8.32 -9.52 9.74
C GLU A 6 6.92 -9.92 9.26
N PRO A 7 5.87 -9.79 10.10
CA PRO A 7 4.54 -10.19 9.72
C PRO A 7 4.01 -9.25 8.65
N MET A 8 4.18 -9.63 7.39
CA MET A 8 3.60 -8.94 6.24
C MET A 8 2.09 -9.09 6.28
N ARG A 9 1.38 -7.97 6.45
CA ARG A 9 -0.08 -7.93 6.40
C ARG A 9 -0.52 -7.62 4.98
N ILE A 10 -1.42 -8.45 4.44
CA ILE A 10 -2.04 -8.21 3.14
C ILE A 10 -2.70 -6.81 3.11
N LEU A 11 -2.49 -6.10 2.00
CA LEU A 11 -3.17 -4.83 1.71
C LEU A 11 -4.33 -5.08 0.74
N PHE A 12 -5.53 -4.73 1.16
CA PHE A 12 -6.68 -4.63 0.28
C PHE A 12 -6.82 -3.18 -0.20
N VAL A 13 -6.92 -3.00 -1.51
CA VAL A 13 -7.32 -1.74 -2.14
C VAL A 13 -8.69 -1.96 -2.75
N ILE A 14 -9.70 -1.27 -2.22
CA ILE A 14 -11.11 -1.47 -2.61
C ILE A 14 -11.67 -0.13 -3.10
N GLU A 15 -12.24 -0.13 -4.30
CA GLU A 15 -12.97 1.02 -4.81
C GLU A 15 -14.33 1.11 -4.09
N THR A 16 -14.45 2.01 -3.12
CA THR A 16 -15.67 2.26 -2.35
C THR A 16 -15.51 3.51 -1.47
N SER A 17 -16.58 3.91 -0.77
CA SER A 17 -16.55 5.04 0.18
C SER A 17 -16.33 4.58 1.63
N PRO A 18 -15.78 5.44 2.52
CA PRO A 18 -15.66 5.14 3.95
C PRO A 18 -16.99 4.74 4.60
N GLU A 19 -18.09 5.40 4.23
CA GLU A 19 -19.41 5.14 4.80
C GLU A 19 -19.94 3.77 4.37
N THR A 20 -19.64 3.35 3.14
CA THR A 20 -20.03 2.03 2.63
C THR A 20 -19.20 0.93 3.29
N MET A 21 -17.88 1.12 3.36
CA MET A 21 -17.01 0.15 4.02
C MET A 21 -17.30 0.03 5.52
N THR A 22 -17.60 1.14 6.21
CA THR A 22 -17.97 1.13 7.63
C THR A 22 -19.25 0.31 7.86
N ARG A 23 -20.28 0.49 7.03
CA ARG A 23 -21.49 -0.34 7.06
C ARG A 23 -21.20 -1.82 6.83
N ILE A 24 -20.27 -2.15 5.93
CA ILE A 24 -19.85 -3.55 5.70
C ILE A 24 -19.16 -4.11 6.95
N MET A 25 -18.25 -3.36 7.57
CA MET A 25 -17.55 -3.77 8.78
C MET A 25 -18.48 -3.99 9.98
N GLU A 26 -19.57 -3.22 10.06
CA GLU A 26 -20.62 -3.38 11.07
C GLU A 26 -21.51 -4.59 10.78
N LYS A 27 -21.91 -4.79 9.52
CA LYS A 27 -22.79 -5.89 9.10
C LYS A 27 -22.07 -7.25 9.14
N LEU A 28 -20.77 -7.28 8.85
CA LEU A 28 -19.96 -8.49 8.75
C LEU A 28 -18.86 -8.45 9.83
N PRO A 29 -19.15 -8.90 11.06
CA PRO A 29 -18.26 -8.72 12.21
C PRO A 29 -16.88 -9.39 12.03
N ASN A 30 -16.79 -10.47 11.25
CA ASN A 30 -15.52 -11.10 10.91
C ASN A 30 -14.62 -10.17 10.07
N ILE A 31 -15.20 -9.47 9.09
CA ILE A 31 -14.48 -8.45 8.30
C ILE A 31 -14.13 -7.27 9.19
N GLY A 32 -15.09 -6.79 9.98
CA GLY A 32 -14.88 -5.72 10.94
C GLY A 32 -13.71 -6.01 11.89
N ARG A 33 -13.60 -7.24 12.40
CA ARG A 33 -12.51 -7.68 13.27
C ARG A 33 -11.15 -7.66 12.56
N LEU A 34 -11.07 -8.14 11.33
CA LEU A 34 -9.82 -8.13 10.54
C LEU A 34 -9.29 -6.70 10.35
N VAL A 35 -10.19 -5.77 10.03
CA VAL A 35 -9.84 -4.37 9.75
C VAL A 35 -9.55 -3.60 11.05
N ARG A 36 -10.45 -3.64 12.04
CA ARG A 36 -10.31 -2.88 13.31
C ARG A 36 -9.11 -3.32 14.14
N ASN A 37 -8.82 -4.62 14.16
CA ASN A 37 -7.62 -5.13 14.83
C ASN A 37 -6.34 -4.94 14.00
N ARG A 38 -6.45 -4.34 12.80
CA ARG A 38 -5.34 -4.15 11.86
C ARG A 38 -4.60 -5.45 11.56
N TRP A 39 -5.34 -6.56 11.42
CA TRP A 39 -4.81 -7.86 10.97
C TRP A 39 -4.60 -7.88 9.45
N VAL A 40 -5.33 -7.02 8.75
CA VAL A 40 -5.11 -6.67 7.34
C VAL A 40 -4.93 -5.16 7.23
N GLN A 41 -4.28 -4.71 6.15
CA GLN A 41 -4.25 -3.30 5.77
C GLN A 41 -5.41 -3.02 4.81
N LEU A 42 -6.01 -1.84 4.91
CA LEU A 42 -7.14 -1.44 4.09
C LEU A 42 -6.93 -0.03 3.54
N ALA A 43 -7.00 0.08 2.22
CA ALA A 43 -7.05 1.32 1.46
C ALA A 43 -8.37 1.37 0.69
N LEU A 44 -9.04 2.52 0.74
CA LEU A 44 -10.20 2.81 -0.09
C LEU A 44 -9.78 3.74 -1.22
N TYR A 45 -10.13 3.40 -2.44
CA TYR A 45 -9.93 4.26 -3.60
C TYR A 45 -11.25 4.94 -3.98
N ASP A 46 -11.24 6.27 -4.02
CA ASP A 46 -12.33 7.10 -4.52
C ASP A 46 -12.05 7.47 -5.98
N ALA A 47 -12.73 6.78 -6.91
CA ALA A 47 -12.56 6.99 -8.35
C ALA A 47 -13.05 8.38 -8.82
N GLN A 48 -13.95 9.04 -8.09
CA GLN A 48 -14.45 10.36 -8.47
C GLN A 48 -13.44 11.46 -8.12
N ARG A 49 -12.76 11.32 -6.99
CA ARG A 49 -11.77 12.30 -6.50
C ARG A 49 -10.33 11.93 -6.86
N ASN A 50 -10.10 10.71 -7.33
CA ASN A 50 -8.77 10.13 -7.53
C ASN A 50 -7.93 10.19 -6.24
N GLU A 51 -8.55 9.82 -5.12
CA GLU A 51 -7.96 9.88 -3.78
C GLU A 51 -7.94 8.49 -3.13
N ILE A 52 -6.93 8.26 -2.27
CA ILE A 52 -6.84 7.06 -1.46
C ILE A 52 -7.03 7.44 0.01
N GLN A 53 -7.78 6.63 0.75
CA GLN A 53 -7.94 6.74 2.19
C GLN A 53 -7.47 5.46 2.86
N LEU A 54 -6.58 5.56 3.84
CA LEU A 54 -6.06 4.42 4.60
C LEU A 54 -6.80 4.29 5.93
N TYR A 55 -7.13 3.05 6.30
CA TYR A 55 -7.64 2.76 7.63
C TYR A 55 -6.50 2.69 8.65
N GLY A 56 -6.51 3.58 9.62
CA GLY A 56 -5.51 3.70 10.68
C GLY A 56 -6.12 3.57 12.08
N GLN A 57 -5.40 4.09 13.08
CA GLN A 57 -5.84 4.09 14.47
C GLN A 57 -7.13 4.89 14.69
N ASP A 58 -7.26 6.02 13.99
CA ASP A 58 -8.39 6.95 14.14
C ASP A 58 -9.45 6.77 13.03
N GLY A 59 -9.44 5.62 12.34
CA GLY A 59 -10.33 5.34 11.21
C GLY A 59 -9.72 5.70 9.87
N PHE A 60 -10.56 6.09 8.90
CA PHE A 60 -10.10 6.41 7.55
C PHE A 60 -9.48 7.81 7.49
N ALA A 61 -8.26 7.90 6.96
CA ALA A 61 -7.56 9.16 6.72
C ALA A 61 -7.00 9.21 5.30
N ARG A 62 -6.99 10.39 4.68
CA ARG A 62 -6.44 10.59 3.33
C ARG A 62 -4.96 10.20 3.30
N TYR A 63 -4.61 9.34 2.35
CA TYR A 63 -3.23 9.01 2.03
C TYR A 63 -2.51 10.22 1.44
N ARG A 64 -1.30 10.50 1.94
CA ARG A 64 -0.38 11.49 1.39
C ARG A 64 0.90 10.77 0.99
N PRO A 65 1.26 10.72 -0.30
CA PRO A 65 2.50 10.09 -0.73
C PRO A 65 3.70 10.87 -0.24
N GLU A 66 4.75 10.16 0.18
CA GLU A 66 6.02 10.76 0.62
C GLU A 66 6.81 11.38 -0.54
N SER A 67 6.63 10.82 -1.74
CA SER A 67 7.21 11.33 -2.98
C SER A 67 6.29 11.04 -4.16
N HIS A 68 6.24 11.98 -5.10
CA HIS A 68 5.60 11.79 -6.41
C HIS A 68 6.60 11.41 -7.51
N ARG A 69 7.90 11.31 -7.17
CA ARG A 69 8.97 10.97 -8.11
C ARG A 69 9.62 9.66 -7.72
N LEU A 70 9.74 8.78 -8.69
CA LEU A 70 10.53 7.57 -8.60
C LEU A 70 11.91 7.83 -9.24
N PRO A 71 13.00 7.30 -8.66
CA PRO A 71 14.29 7.25 -9.34
C PRO A 71 14.15 6.57 -10.70
N GLN A 72 14.88 7.04 -11.71
CA GLN A 72 14.92 6.45 -13.04
C GLN A 72 16.29 5.79 -13.26
N VAL A 73 16.29 4.53 -13.68
CA VAL A 73 17.51 3.73 -13.93
C VAL A 73 17.44 3.07 -15.30
N ALA A 74 18.57 2.71 -15.89
CA ALA A 74 18.60 2.03 -17.19
C ALA A 74 18.28 0.53 -17.06
N SER A 75 18.49 -0.07 -15.89
CA SER A 75 18.20 -1.50 -15.64
C SER A 75 17.91 -1.80 -14.17
N SER A 76 17.26 -2.94 -13.90
CA SER A 76 17.06 -3.43 -12.53
C SER A 76 18.37 -3.75 -11.81
N VAL A 77 19.40 -4.21 -12.55
CA VAL A 77 20.73 -4.50 -12.00
C VAL A 77 21.40 -3.23 -11.49
N GLU A 78 21.28 -2.13 -12.22
CA GLU A 78 21.81 -0.82 -11.80
C GLU A 78 21.18 -0.34 -10.48
N TRP A 79 19.87 -0.57 -10.31
CA TRP A 79 19.16 -0.17 -9.08
C TRP A 79 19.49 -1.06 -7.88
N TYR A 80 19.57 -2.38 -8.09
CA TYR A 80 19.63 -3.35 -6.99
C TYR A 80 21.06 -3.82 -6.63
N ARG A 81 22.00 -3.81 -7.57
CA ARG A 81 23.32 -4.43 -7.35
C ARG A 81 24.11 -3.69 -6.26
N GLY A 82 24.62 -4.45 -5.29
CA GLY A 82 25.47 -3.93 -4.22
C GLY A 82 24.71 -3.44 -2.98
N TRP A 83 23.38 -3.48 -2.99
CA TRP A 83 22.55 -3.13 -1.85
C TRP A 83 22.18 -4.35 -1.01
N ARG A 84 22.08 -4.15 0.31
CA ARG A 84 21.67 -5.19 1.29
C ARG A 84 20.40 -4.81 2.06
N ASP A 85 20.09 -3.53 2.15
CA ASP A 85 18.89 -2.99 2.81
C ASP A 85 17.72 -2.81 1.83
N HIS A 86 16.57 -2.37 2.34
CA HIS A 86 15.39 -2.09 1.55
C HIS A 86 15.61 -0.91 0.60
N LEU A 87 15.33 -1.14 -0.69
CA LEU A 87 15.31 -0.11 -1.71
C LEU A 87 13.89 0.34 -1.97
N ALA A 88 13.71 1.65 -2.12
CA ALA A 88 12.46 2.19 -2.66
C ALA A 88 12.21 1.69 -4.09
N PRO A 89 10.97 1.72 -4.58
CA PRO A 89 10.68 1.44 -5.98
C PRO A 89 11.39 2.44 -6.90
N ALA A 90 11.77 1.98 -8.09
CA ALA A 90 12.34 2.80 -9.16
C ALA A 90 11.68 2.47 -10.50
N SER A 91 11.71 3.43 -11.43
CA SER A 91 11.29 3.25 -12.81
C SER A 91 12.47 2.82 -13.67
N VAL A 92 12.35 1.68 -14.34
CA VAL A 92 13.35 1.24 -15.33
C VAL A 92 13.00 1.85 -16.69
N ILE A 93 13.90 2.65 -17.23
CA ILE A 93 13.79 3.29 -18.54
C ILE A 93 15.01 2.86 -19.37
N PRO A 94 14.91 1.75 -20.13
CA PRO A 94 16.02 1.29 -20.95
C PRO A 94 16.40 2.35 -22.00
N PRO A 95 17.69 2.47 -22.35
CA PRO A 95 18.09 3.30 -23.48
C PRO A 95 17.41 2.81 -24.76
N ARG A 96 17.01 3.75 -25.63
CA ARG A 96 16.46 3.40 -26.95
C ARG A 96 17.52 2.63 -27.74
N SER A 97 17.17 1.45 -28.22
CA SER A 97 17.96 0.75 -29.23
C SER A 97 18.03 1.61 -30.48
N VAL A 98 19.23 1.97 -30.92
CA VAL A 98 19.50 2.67 -32.19
C VAL A 98 19.43 1.67 -33.33
#